data_AF-A0A7C9DGB4-F1
#
_entry.id   AF-A0A7C9DGB4-F1
#
_cell.length_a   1.000
_cell.length_b   1.000
_cell.length_c   1.000
_cell.angle_alpha   90.00
_cell.angle_beta   90.00
_cell.angle_gamma   90.00
#
_symmetry.space_group_name_H-M   'P 1'
#
loop_
_entity.id
_entity.type
_entity.pdbx_description
1 polymer ?
#
loop_
_entity_poly.entity_id
_entity_poly.type
_entity_poly.pdbx_seq_one_letter_code
_entity_poly.pdbx_strand_id
1 'polypeptide(L)'
;MHASTKSLTIGEARGLNSTLRSLLPDFNFPLSQERSFPLEIGKWICPFMFVKEGTPTEQVEITMFYELKLEQRWEKIFTCERGEDESNTVTLNVAVPTELVKISSMDTLRERDEANGVMWFETTGEMGLQIRVGLSLVIIERMMWEQERVGWVGGDEKQVTVERMKKYKRSGSWKKFGCYVLVEQYVLKRSNGSIVLTYDFN
;
A
#
# COMPACT_ATOMS: atom_id res chain seq x y z
N MET A 1 21.14 -35.15 -7.34
CA MET A 1 20.76 -33.99 -6.52
C MET A 1 19.28 -34.12 -6.23
N HIS A 2 18.89 -34.40 -4.99
CA HIS A 2 17.48 -34.44 -4.60
C HIS A 2 17.02 -33.00 -4.38
N ALA A 3 16.13 -32.50 -5.24
CA ALA A 3 15.37 -31.30 -4.95
C ALA A 3 14.51 -31.60 -3.71
N SER A 4 14.89 -31.00 -2.58
CA SER A 4 14.04 -31.00 -1.39
C SER A 4 12.83 -30.14 -1.72
N THR A 5 11.72 -30.76 -2.08
CA THR A 5 10.43 -30.10 -2.23
C THR A 5 9.98 -29.68 -0.84
N LYS A 6 10.48 -28.52 -0.35
CA LYS A 6 9.83 -27.84 0.77
C LYS A 6 8.35 -27.72 0.37
N SER A 7 7.45 -28.32 1.16
CA SER A 7 6.02 -28.28 0.83
C SER A 7 5.59 -26.82 0.84
N LEU A 8 5.41 -26.26 -0.35
CA LEU A 8 4.87 -24.93 -0.54
C LEU A 8 3.40 -24.98 -0.11
N THR A 9 3.11 -24.61 1.12
CA THR A 9 1.74 -24.34 1.58
C THR A 9 1.29 -23.01 0.99
N ILE A 10 1.06 -23.01 -0.32
CA ILE A 10 0.48 -21.87 -1.02
C ILE A 10 -1.02 -21.89 -0.69
N GLY A 11 -1.46 -20.94 0.13
CA GLY A 11 -2.88 -20.74 0.40
C GLY A 11 -3.64 -20.35 -0.86
N GLU A 12 -4.96 -20.52 -0.84
CA GLU A 12 -5.81 -20.24 -1.99
C GLU A 12 -5.69 -18.77 -2.45
N ALA A 13 -5.55 -18.55 -3.76
CA ALA A 13 -5.39 -17.24 -4.37
C ALA A 13 -6.45 -17.05 -5.46
N ARG A 14 -7.62 -16.54 -5.04
CA ARG A 14 -8.81 -16.39 -5.90
C ARG A 14 -8.84 -15.09 -6.71
N GLY A 15 -7.78 -14.30 -6.64
CA GLY A 15 -7.72 -12.97 -7.25
C GLY A 15 -8.51 -11.94 -6.44
N LEU A 16 -9.07 -10.95 -7.13
CA LEU A 16 -9.81 -9.84 -6.53
C LEU A 16 -11.21 -10.29 -6.05
N ASN A 17 -11.56 -9.93 -4.82
CA ASN A 17 -12.91 -10.06 -4.29
C ASN A 17 -13.64 -8.71 -4.35
N SER A 18 -14.33 -8.45 -5.47
CA SER A 18 -15.02 -7.18 -5.71
C SER A 18 -16.11 -6.89 -4.69
N THR A 19 -16.80 -7.93 -4.19
CA THR A 19 -17.81 -7.77 -3.13
C THR A 19 -17.16 -7.24 -1.86
N LEU A 20 -16.04 -7.83 -1.43
CA LEU A 20 -15.35 -7.40 -0.22
C LEU A 20 -14.73 -6.00 -0.36
N ARG A 21 -14.14 -5.68 -1.53
CA ARG A 21 -13.63 -4.35 -1.86
C ARG A 21 -14.70 -3.25 -1.74
N SER A 22 -15.96 -3.58 -2.06
CA SER A 22 -17.08 -2.63 -1.97
C SER A 22 -17.58 -2.37 -0.55
N LEU A 23 -17.30 -3.27 0.41
CA LEU A 23 -17.80 -3.17 1.79
C LEU A 23 -17.01 -2.17 2.65
N LEU A 24 -15.81 -1.78 2.19
CA LEU A 24 -14.84 -0.96 2.93
C LEU A 24 -14.40 -1.57 4.28
N PRO A 25 -13.23 -1.20 4.81
CA PRO A 25 -12.83 -1.60 6.17
C PRO A 25 -13.74 -0.96 7.22
N ASP A 26 -13.87 -1.61 8.38
CA ASP A 26 -14.59 -1.04 9.52
C ASP A 26 -13.97 0.30 9.95
N PHE A 27 -14.83 1.31 10.10
CA PHE A 27 -14.46 2.66 10.54
C PHE A 27 -14.72 2.89 12.04
N ASN A 28 -15.17 1.86 12.78
CA ASN A 28 -15.44 1.93 14.21
C ASN A 28 -14.19 1.62 15.05
N PHE A 29 -13.22 2.53 15.03
CA PHE A 29 -12.00 2.41 15.84
C PHE A 29 -11.63 3.74 16.54
N PRO A 30 -10.84 3.70 17.63
CA PRO A 30 -10.51 4.90 18.40
C PRO A 30 -9.71 5.94 17.61
N LEU A 31 -9.97 7.23 17.84
CA LEU A 31 -9.20 8.33 17.22
C LEU A 31 -7.69 8.30 17.56
N SER A 32 -7.29 7.64 18.65
CA SER A 32 -5.88 7.45 19.00
C SER A 32 -5.15 6.51 18.03
N GLN A 33 -5.88 5.75 17.22
CA GLN A 33 -5.32 4.83 16.26
C GLN A 33 -5.05 5.55 14.93
N GLU A 34 -3.83 5.38 14.40
CA GLU A 34 -3.41 6.01 13.14
C GLU A 34 -4.03 5.34 11.91
N ARG A 35 -4.39 4.05 12.00
CA ARG A 35 -4.96 3.31 10.87
C ARG A 35 -5.85 2.17 11.31
N SER A 36 -6.89 1.84 10.55
CA SER A 36 -7.73 0.65 10.83
C SER A 36 -6.94 -0.65 10.68
N PHE A 37 -7.54 -1.77 11.09
CA PHE A 37 -7.07 -3.07 10.65
C PHE A 37 -7.21 -3.19 9.12
N PRO A 38 -6.23 -3.80 8.43
CA PRO A 38 -6.32 -4.03 7.00
C PRO A 38 -7.34 -5.13 6.69
N LEU A 39 -8.14 -4.90 5.65
CA LEU A 39 -9.07 -5.85 5.07
C LEU A 39 -8.46 -6.40 3.77
N GLU A 40 -8.11 -7.69 3.75
CA GLU A 40 -7.61 -8.35 2.53
C GLU A 40 -8.75 -8.52 1.52
N ILE A 41 -8.62 -7.88 0.36
CA ILE A 41 -9.64 -7.85 -0.71
C ILE A 41 -9.16 -8.53 -2.00
N GLY A 42 -7.89 -8.94 -2.09
CA GLY A 42 -7.39 -9.66 -3.24
C GLY A 42 -6.11 -10.42 -2.92
N LYS A 43 -5.93 -11.56 -3.60
CA LYS A 43 -4.74 -12.40 -3.44
C LYS A 43 -4.39 -13.15 -4.73
N TRP A 44 -3.13 -13.05 -5.13
CA TRP A 44 -2.54 -13.67 -6.31
C TRP A 44 -1.22 -14.35 -5.98
N ILE A 45 -0.86 -15.34 -6.78
CA ILE A 45 0.47 -15.94 -6.79
C ILE A 45 1.25 -15.37 -7.97
N CYS A 46 2.44 -14.85 -7.70
CA CYS A 46 3.31 -14.20 -8.66
C CYS A 46 4.58 -15.05 -8.83
N PRO A 47 4.77 -15.72 -9.98
CA PRO A 47 5.99 -16.47 -10.24
C PRO A 47 7.24 -15.57 -10.21
N PHE A 48 8.38 -16.10 -9.76
CA PHE A 48 9.62 -15.35 -9.61
C PHE A 48 10.06 -14.61 -10.88
N MET A 49 9.70 -15.07 -12.08
CA MET A 49 10.04 -14.40 -13.34
C MET A 49 9.56 -12.94 -13.44
N PHE A 50 8.49 -12.58 -12.71
CA PHE A 50 7.92 -11.22 -12.68
C PHE A 50 8.49 -10.34 -11.56
N VAL A 51 9.36 -10.88 -10.70
CA VAL A 51 10.00 -10.17 -9.59
C VAL A 51 11.51 -10.28 -9.76
N LYS A 52 12.27 -9.20 -9.61
CA LYS A 52 13.74 -9.23 -9.64
C LYS A 52 14.25 -8.96 -8.25
N GLU A 53 14.83 -9.98 -7.63
CA GLU A 53 15.36 -9.92 -6.27
C GLU A 53 16.69 -10.69 -6.21
N GLY A 54 17.80 -10.02 -6.53
CA GLY A 54 19.09 -10.67 -6.73
C GLY A 54 19.18 -11.41 -8.07
N THR A 55 20.07 -12.39 -8.15
CA THR A 55 20.21 -13.25 -9.33
C THR A 55 19.10 -14.31 -9.40
N PRO A 56 18.74 -14.81 -10.59
CA PRO A 56 17.71 -15.86 -10.72
C PRO A 56 18.00 -17.11 -9.86
N THR A 57 19.27 -17.49 -9.73
CA THR A 57 19.66 -18.66 -8.93
C THR A 57 19.39 -18.43 -7.44
N GLU A 58 19.83 -17.29 -6.89
CA GLU A 58 19.57 -16.91 -5.49
C GLU A 58 18.07 -16.80 -5.23
N GLN A 59 17.33 -16.18 -6.16
CA GLN A 59 15.90 -15.99 -6.01
C GLN A 59 15.15 -17.32 -5.97
N VAL A 60 15.51 -18.28 -6.82
CA VAL A 60 14.89 -19.63 -6.81
C VAL A 60 15.20 -20.39 -5.53
N GLU A 61 16.38 -20.19 -4.93
CA GLU A 61 16.72 -20.74 -3.61
C GLU A 61 15.91 -20.12 -2.47
N ILE A 62 15.61 -18.81 -2.57
CA ILE A 62 14.79 -18.07 -1.60
C ILE A 62 13.30 -18.42 -1.77
N THR A 63 12.74 -18.21 -2.97
CA THR A 63 11.34 -18.41 -3.29
C THR A 63 11.05 -18.47 -4.79
N MET A 64 10.41 -19.54 -5.27
CA MET A 64 9.94 -19.64 -6.66
C MET A 64 8.64 -18.88 -6.93
N PHE A 65 7.86 -18.64 -5.88
CA PHE A 65 6.56 -17.98 -5.94
C PHE A 65 6.48 -16.90 -4.87
N TYR A 66 5.94 -15.76 -5.25
CA TYR A 66 5.59 -14.67 -4.35
C TYR A 66 4.08 -14.64 -4.17
N GLU A 67 3.65 -14.13 -3.03
CA GLU A 67 2.26 -13.80 -2.78
C GLU A 67 2.09 -12.29 -3.00
N LEU A 68 1.13 -11.90 -3.83
CA LEU A 68 0.71 -10.51 -3.97
C LEU A 68 -0.69 -10.38 -3.38
N LYS A 69 -0.85 -9.52 -2.39
CA LYS A 69 -2.14 -9.20 -1.78
C LYS A 69 -2.56 -7.78 -2.13
N LEU A 70 -3.85 -7.54 -2.15
CA LEU A 70 -4.45 -6.21 -2.13
C LEU A 70 -5.25 -6.08 -0.83
N GLU A 71 -4.93 -5.07 -0.05
CA GLU A 71 -5.54 -4.79 1.26
C GLU A 71 -6.13 -3.38 1.26
N GLN A 72 -7.26 -3.19 1.95
CA GLN A 72 -7.84 -1.88 2.21
C GLN A 72 -7.68 -1.51 3.68
N ARG A 73 -7.37 -0.24 3.97
CA ARG A 73 -7.37 0.29 5.34
C ARG A 73 -7.74 1.77 5.35
N TRP A 74 -8.24 2.24 6.49
CA TRP A 74 -8.33 3.67 6.76
C TRP A 74 -7.01 4.16 7.33
N GLU A 75 -6.48 5.27 6.83
CA GLU A 75 -5.23 5.89 7.30
C GLU A 75 -5.46 7.35 7.67
N LYS A 76 -5.01 7.74 8.86
CA LYS A 76 -5.20 9.10 9.37
C LYS A 76 -4.25 10.05 8.65
N ILE A 77 -4.82 11.12 8.10
CA ILE A 77 -4.06 12.18 7.42
C ILE A 77 -4.01 13.46 8.25
N PHE A 78 -4.90 13.60 9.24
CA PHE A 78 -5.01 14.82 10.03
C PHE A 78 -5.65 14.56 11.38
N THR A 79 -5.19 15.30 12.39
CA THR A 79 -5.85 15.39 13.68
C THR A 79 -5.76 16.81 14.22
N CYS A 80 -6.80 17.27 14.91
CA CYS A 80 -6.76 18.50 15.69
C CYS A 80 -7.59 18.36 16.96
N GLU A 81 -7.24 19.15 17.97
CA GLU A 81 -8.01 19.28 19.21
C GLU A 81 -8.53 20.70 19.31
N ARG A 82 -9.72 20.87 19.90
CA ARG A 82 -10.34 22.18 20.02
C ARG A 82 -9.80 22.88 21.26
N GLY A 83 -9.19 24.05 21.08
CA GLY A 83 -8.92 24.99 22.16
C GLY A 83 -10.20 25.55 22.77
N GLU A 84 -10.17 25.97 24.04
CA GLU A 84 -11.36 26.43 24.76
C GLU A 84 -12.10 27.57 24.04
N ASP A 85 -11.33 28.50 23.45
CA ASP A 85 -11.81 29.70 22.76
C ASP A 85 -11.98 29.53 21.23
N GLU A 86 -11.73 28.34 20.70
CA GLU A 86 -11.72 28.12 19.26
C GLU A 86 -13.13 28.01 18.67
N SER A 87 -13.26 28.53 17.45
CA SER A 87 -14.49 28.44 16.66
C SER A 87 -14.91 26.97 16.47
N ASN A 88 -16.21 26.72 16.30
CA ASN A 88 -16.73 25.36 16.08
C ASN A 88 -16.48 24.85 14.63
N THR A 89 -15.42 25.34 13.98
CA THR A 89 -15.05 25.05 12.60
C THR A 89 -13.69 24.39 12.56
N VAL A 90 -13.59 23.29 11.82
CA VAL A 90 -12.32 22.63 11.49
C VAL A 90 -11.94 23.02 10.07
N THR A 91 -10.71 23.50 9.91
CA THR A 91 -10.09 23.76 8.61
C THR A 91 -9.01 22.71 8.38
N LEU A 92 -9.12 21.99 7.28
CA LEU A 92 -8.20 20.95 6.83
C LEU A 92 -7.49 21.45 5.58
N ASN A 93 -6.17 21.42 5.58
CA ASN A 93 -5.32 21.58 4.41
C ASN A 93 -4.13 20.63 4.58
N VAL A 94 -4.19 19.46 3.97
CA VAL A 94 -3.15 18.43 4.06
C VAL A 94 -2.85 17.88 2.68
N ALA A 95 -1.56 17.87 2.32
CA ALA A 95 -1.08 17.17 1.13
C ALA A 95 -0.92 15.68 1.45
N VAL A 96 -1.55 14.84 0.64
CA VAL A 96 -1.51 13.38 0.77
C VAL A 96 -0.84 12.82 -0.49
N PRO A 97 0.20 11.98 -0.40
CA PRO A 97 0.78 11.32 -1.56
C PRO A 97 -0.27 10.53 -2.34
N THR A 98 -0.25 10.57 -3.67
CA THR A 98 -1.15 9.73 -4.49
C THR A 98 -0.75 8.27 -4.47
N GLU A 99 0.56 8.03 -4.31
CA GLU A 99 1.17 6.71 -4.26
C GLU A 99 2.36 6.70 -3.29
N LEU A 100 2.58 5.58 -2.61
CA LEU A 100 3.76 5.40 -1.75
C LEU A 100 4.29 3.97 -1.88
N VAL A 101 5.58 3.81 -2.18
CA VAL A 101 6.21 2.49 -2.26
C VAL A 101 7.30 2.39 -1.22
N LYS A 102 7.25 1.32 -0.42
CA LYS A 102 8.20 1.06 0.65
C LYS A 102 8.83 -0.31 0.52
N ILE A 103 10.13 -0.37 0.83
CA ILE A 103 10.88 -1.61 1.06
C ILE A 103 11.38 -1.56 2.51
N SER A 104 11.08 -2.58 3.31
CA SER A 104 11.45 -2.62 4.74
C SER A 104 11.03 -1.36 5.51
N SER A 105 9.83 -0.82 5.22
CA SER A 105 9.28 0.43 5.77
C SER A 105 9.98 1.72 5.33
N MET A 106 11.02 1.65 4.51
CA MET A 106 11.74 2.80 3.97
C MET A 106 11.18 3.22 2.62
N ASP A 107 11.11 4.52 2.38
CA ASP A 107 10.71 5.07 1.08
C ASP A 107 11.71 4.66 0.00
N THR A 108 11.20 4.57 -1.23
CA THR A 108 11.95 4.06 -2.37
C THR A 108 12.06 5.08 -3.49
N LEU A 109 13.21 5.07 -4.17
CA LEU A 109 13.35 5.66 -5.49
C LEU A 109 12.79 4.69 -6.53
N ARG A 110 12.22 5.24 -7.60
CA ARG A 110 11.61 4.47 -8.67
C ARG A 110 12.30 4.76 -9.99
N GLU A 111 12.57 3.72 -10.76
CA GLU A 111 13.18 3.82 -12.09
C GLU A 111 12.44 2.87 -13.04
N ARG A 112 11.91 3.42 -14.14
CA ARG A 112 11.21 2.64 -15.16
C ARG A 112 12.18 2.24 -16.27
N ASP A 113 12.38 0.93 -16.43
CA ASP A 113 13.23 0.33 -17.44
C ASP A 113 12.36 -0.33 -18.52
N GLU A 114 12.05 0.45 -19.56
CA GLU A 114 11.23 -0.01 -20.69
C GLU A 114 11.88 -1.14 -21.49
N ALA A 115 13.22 -1.12 -21.60
CA ALA A 115 13.94 -2.09 -22.42
C ALA A 115 13.83 -3.50 -21.85
N ASN A 116 13.86 -3.63 -20.52
CA ASN A 116 13.71 -4.91 -19.83
C ASN A 116 12.29 -5.18 -19.34
N GLY A 117 11.37 -4.22 -19.50
CA GLY A 117 9.99 -4.33 -19.03
C GLY A 117 9.89 -4.44 -17.50
N VAL A 118 10.70 -3.67 -16.77
CA VAL A 118 10.80 -3.71 -15.30
C VAL A 118 10.67 -2.30 -14.70
N MET A 119 9.91 -2.20 -13.61
CA MET A 119 9.94 -1.08 -12.69
C MET A 119 10.86 -1.42 -11.52
N TRP A 120 11.94 -0.67 -11.35
CA TRP A 120 12.90 -0.81 -10.27
C TRP A 120 12.53 0.07 -9.08
N PHE A 121 12.67 -0.49 -7.89
CA PHE A 121 12.51 0.16 -6.60
C PHE A 121 13.81 0.02 -5.81
N GLU A 122 14.34 1.12 -5.32
CA GLU A 122 15.61 1.14 -4.61
C GLU A 122 15.52 1.91 -3.30
N THR A 123 16.14 1.40 -2.25
CA THR A 123 16.32 2.10 -0.97
C THR A 123 17.64 1.70 -0.33
N THR A 124 18.06 2.43 0.69
CA THR A 124 19.26 2.12 1.48
C THR A 124 18.81 1.60 2.84
N GLY A 125 19.17 0.36 3.14
CA GLY A 125 18.87 -0.26 4.44
C GLY A 125 19.67 0.36 5.59
N GLU A 126 19.31 -0.01 6.82
CA GLU A 126 19.90 0.56 8.06
C GLU A 126 21.43 0.41 8.15
N MET A 127 21.99 -0.63 7.53
CA MET A 127 23.44 -0.88 7.49
C MET A 127 24.14 -0.24 6.27
N GLY A 128 23.46 0.67 5.55
CA GLY A 128 23.99 1.28 4.32
C GLY A 128 23.96 0.36 3.09
N LEU A 129 23.41 -0.85 3.22
CA LEU A 129 23.26 -1.77 2.10
C LEU A 129 22.17 -1.27 1.15
N GLN A 130 22.49 -1.13 -0.14
CA GLN A 130 21.48 -0.88 -1.15
C GLN A 130 20.58 -2.11 -1.31
N ILE A 131 19.27 -1.87 -1.27
CA ILE A 131 18.25 -2.87 -1.50
C ILE A 131 17.51 -2.47 -2.77
N ARG A 132 17.53 -3.35 -3.77
CA ARG A 132 16.88 -3.13 -5.07
C ARG A 132 15.94 -4.27 -5.40
N VAL A 133 14.72 -3.93 -5.76
CA VAL A 133 13.69 -4.89 -6.19
C VAL A 133 13.11 -4.43 -7.52
N GLY A 134 12.96 -5.34 -8.47
CA GLY A 134 12.26 -5.08 -9.72
C GLY A 134 10.90 -5.76 -9.76
N LEU A 135 9.90 -5.11 -10.33
CA LEU A 135 8.64 -5.73 -10.71
C LEU A 135 8.43 -5.60 -12.22
N SER A 136 7.94 -6.65 -12.86
CA SER A 136 7.57 -6.59 -14.27
C SER A 136 6.51 -5.52 -14.52
N LEU A 137 6.66 -4.75 -15.59
CA LEU A 137 5.69 -3.72 -15.99
C LEU A 137 4.30 -4.30 -16.21
N VAL A 138 4.17 -5.56 -16.65
CA VAL A 138 2.85 -6.22 -16.77
C VAL A 138 2.11 -6.26 -15.43
N ILE A 139 2.81 -6.46 -14.32
CA ILE A 139 2.22 -6.45 -12.98
C ILE A 139 1.89 -5.01 -12.56
N ILE A 140 2.81 -4.07 -12.77
CA ILE A 140 2.63 -2.65 -12.43
C ILE A 140 1.45 -2.06 -13.18
N GLU A 141 1.39 -2.22 -14.49
CA GLU A 141 0.31 -1.71 -15.33
C GLU A 141 -1.03 -2.34 -14.96
N ARG A 142 -1.05 -3.62 -14.59
CA ARG A 142 -2.27 -4.25 -14.09
C ARG A 142 -2.70 -3.67 -12.75
N MET A 143 -1.77 -3.43 -11.82
CA MET A 143 -2.07 -2.78 -10.53
C MET A 143 -2.67 -1.39 -10.77
N MET A 144 -2.03 -0.56 -11.59
CA MET A 144 -2.50 0.79 -11.90
C MET A 144 -3.90 0.76 -12.52
N TRP A 145 -4.13 -0.10 -13.53
CA TRP A 145 -5.42 -0.22 -14.19
C TRP A 145 -6.55 -0.65 -13.23
N GLU A 146 -6.28 -1.53 -12.27
CA GLU A 146 -7.27 -1.94 -11.26
C GLU A 146 -7.62 -0.83 -10.26
N GLN A 147 -6.71 0.12 -10.05
CA GLN A 147 -6.92 1.30 -9.19
C GLN A 147 -7.64 2.41 -9.96
N GLU A 148 -7.26 2.69 -11.21
CA GLU A 148 -7.91 3.67 -12.07
C GLU A 148 -9.41 3.39 -12.23
N ARG A 149 -9.78 2.11 -12.36
CA ARG A 149 -11.19 1.68 -12.51
C ARG A 149 -12.08 1.96 -11.31
N VAL A 150 -11.51 2.19 -10.13
CA VAL A 150 -12.26 2.57 -8.92
C VAL A 150 -12.09 4.04 -8.56
N GLY A 151 -11.55 4.84 -9.48
CA GLY A 151 -11.46 6.29 -9.35
C GLY A 151 -10.16 6.79 -8.74
N TRP A 152 -9.15 5.94 -8.57
CA TRP A 152 -7.79 6.44 -8.33
C TRP A 152 -7.32 7.21 -9.58
N VAL A 153 -6.73 8.38 -9.39
CA VAL A 153 -6.26 9.23 -10.48
C VAL A 153 -4.73 9.28 -10.42
N GLY A 154 -4.10 8.58 -11.36
CA GLY A 154 -2.67 8.69 -11.59
C GLY A 154 -2.30 9.97 -12.34
N GLY A 155 -1.03 10.38 -12.22
CA GLY A 155 -0.50 11.53 -12.94
C GLY A 155 0.89 11.93 -12.45
N ASP A 156 1.43 12.99 -13.04
CA ASP A 156 2.73 13.55 -12.64
C ASP A 156 2.70 14.16 -11.23
N GLU A 157 1.51 14.53 -10.76
CA GLU A 157 1.29 15.03 -9.41
C GLU A 157 1.40 13.90 -8.38
N LYS A 158 2.49 13.93 -7.62
CA LYS A 158 2.80 12.92 -6.60
C LYS A 158 1.97 13.06 -5.33
N GLN A 159 1.19 14.13 -5.19
CA GLN A 159 0.40 14.44 -3.99
C GLN A 159 -0.87 15.20 -4.36
N VAL A 160 -1.96 14.98 -3.62
CA VAL A 160 -3.23 15.72 -3.73
C VAL A 160 -3.47 16.47 -2.42
N THR A 161 -3.88 17.74 -2.53
CA THR A 161 -4.24 18.55 -1.36
C THR A 161 -5.70 18.29 -0.98
N VAL A 162 -5.92 17.79 0.23
CA VAL A 162 -7.25 17.66 0.82
C VAL A 162 -7.60 18.95 1.55
N GLU A 163 -8.40 19.79 0.90
CA GLU A 163 -8.91 21.03 1.49
C GLU A 163 -10.39 20.86 1.91
N ARG A 164 -10.68 21.01 3.20
CA ARG A 164 -12.06 21.01 3.70
C ARG A 164 -12.25 21.98 4.85
N MET A 165 -13.36 22.71 4.82
CA MET A 165 -13.87 23.46 5.97
C MET A 165 -15.16 22.80 6.44
N LYS A 166 -15.20 22.34 7.71
CA LYS A 166 -16.39 21.74 8.32
C LYS A 166 -16.77 22.46 9.60
N LYS A 167 -18.00 23.00 9.63
CA LYS A 167 -18.63 23.50 10.85
C LYS A 167 -19.34 22.37 11.58
N TYR A 168 -19.06 22.17 12.86
CA TYR A 168 -19.77 21.22 13.69
C TYR A 168 -21.19 21.74 13.97
N LYS A 169 -22.21 20.98 13.56
CA LYS A 169 -23.63 21.42 13.55
C LYS A 169 -24.47 20.88 14.72
N ARG A 170 -23.91 20.01 15.57
CA ARG A 170 -24.63 19.43 16.72
C ARG A 170 -24.55 20.35 17.94
N SER A 171 -25.51 20.20 18.86
CA SER A 171 -25.49 20.88 20.16
C SER A 171 -24.26 20.43 20.95
N GLY A 172 -23.40 21.39 21.32
CA GLY A 172 -22.14 21.14 22.00
C GLY A 172 -20.91 21.44 21.16
N SER A 173 -19.74 21.25 21.74
CA SER A 173 -18.45 21.43 21.10
C SER A 173 -17.75 20.09 20.85
N TRP A 174 -17.04 19.98 19.73
CA TRP A 174 -16.12 18.87 19.53
C TRP A 174 -14.86 19.06 20.39
N LYS A 175 -14.22 17.97 20.79
CA LYS A 175 -12.96 17.99 21.57
C LYS A 175 -11.76 17.60 20.72
N LYS A 176 -11.91 16.53 19.92
CA LYS A 176 -10.90 16.03 18.98
C LYS A 176 -11.55 15.72 17.65
N PHE A 177 -10.79 15.89 16.58
CA PHE A 177 -11.19 15.60 15.22
C PHE A 177 -10.07 14.83 14.53
N GLY A 178 -10.42 13.78 13.78
CA GLY A 178 -9.51 13.02 12.93
C GLY A 178 -10.06 12.93 11.51
N CYS A 179 -9.21 13.13 10.51
CA CYS A 179 -9.52 12.88 9.11
C CYS A 179 -8.74 11.66 8.63
N TYR A 180 -9.43 10.79 7.91
CA TYR A 180 -8.88 9.55 7.39
C TYR A 180 -9.16 9.45 5.90
N VAL A 181 -8.27 8.79 5.17
CA VAL A 181 -8.44 8.40 3.77
C VAL A 181 -8.47 6.89 3.66
N LEU A 182 -9.12 6.37 2.63
CA LEU A 182 -9.08 4.95 2.31
C LEU A 182 -7.80 4.70 1.50
N VAL A 183 -6.98 3.76 1.95
CA VAL A 183 -5.75 3.34 1.28
C VAL A 183 -5.93 1.94 0.77
N GLU A 184 -5.67 1.72 -0.52
CA GLU A 184 -5.48 0.38 -1.08
C GLU A 184 -3.99 0.08 -1.18
N GLN A 185 -3.53 -0.97 -0.50
CA GLN A 185 -2.14 -1.38 -0.46
C GLN A 185 -1.96 -2.72 -1.17
N TYR A 186 -1.08 -2.76 -2.16
CA TYR A 186 -0.51 -4.01 -2.62
C TYR A 186 0.64 -4.43 -1.71
N VAL A 187 0.64 -5.69 -1.26
CA VAL A 187 1.69 -6.27 -0.42
C VAL A 187 2.30 -7.47 -1.13
N LEU A 188 3.58 -7.35 -1.51
CA LEU A 188 4.34 -8.45 -2.11
C LEU A 188 5.13 -9.18 -1.02
N LYS A 189 4.95 -10.49 -0.91
CA LYS A 189 5.59 -11.34 0.09
C LYS A 189 6.32 -12.52 -0.55
N ARG A 190 7.43 -12.92 0.06
CA ARG A 190 8.10 -14.19 -0.23
C ARG A 190 7.29 -15.34 0.38
N SER A 191 7.56 -16.58 -0.03
CA SER A 191 6.89 -17.77 0.51
C SER A 191 7.08 -17.98 2.02
N ASN A 192 8.14 -17.43 2.60
CA ASN A 192 8.36 -17.44 4.06
C ASN A 192 7.57 -16.35 4.82
N GLY A 193 6.71 -15.59 4.13
CA GLY A 193 5.87 -14.53 4.71
C GLY A 193 6.56 -13.18 4.87
N SER A 194 7.87 -13.07 4.62
CA SER A 194 8.58 -11.79 4.66
C SER A 194 8.12 -10.85 3.54
N ILE A 195 7.95 -9.58 3.86
CA ILE A 195 7.55 -8.55 2.91
C ILE A 195 8.75 -8.18 2.04
N VAL A 196 8.50 -8.05 0.75
CA VAL A 196 9.45 -7.56 -0.25
C VAL A 196 9.25 -6.07 -0.44
N LEU A 197 8.02 -5.67 -0.78
CA LEU A 197 7.61 -4.28 -0.92
C LEU A 197 6.12 -4.10 -0.63
N THR A 198 5.74 -2.88 -0.28
CA THR A 198 4.35 -2.42 -0.22
C THR A 198 4.14 -1.25 -1.17
N TYR A 199 2.98 -1.19 -1.83
CA TYR A 199 2.60 -0.15 -2.77
C TYR A 199 1.22 0.39 -2.41
N ASP A 200 1.17 1.58 -1.82
CA ASP A 200 -0.06 2.25 -1.41
C ASP A 200 -0.60 3.15 -2.52
N PHE A 201 -1.92 3.14 -2.66
CA PHE A 201 -2.72 4.04 -3.48
C PHE A 201 -3.72 4.75 -2.56
N ASN A 202 -3.68 6.08 -2.54
CA ASN A 202 -4.48 6.93 -1.64
C ASN A 202 -5.58 7.71 -2.37
#